data_AF-A0AAV0HI60-F1
#
_entry.id   AF-A0AAV0HI60-F1
#
_cell.length_a   1.000
_cell.length_b   1.000
_cell.length_c   1.000
_cell.angle_alpha   90.00
_cell.angle_beta   90.00
_cell.angle_gamma   90.00
#
_symmetry.space_group_name_H-M   'P 1'
#
loop_
_entity.id
_entity.type
_entity.pdbx_description
1 polymer ?
#
loop_
_entity_poly.entity_id
_entity_poly.type
_entity_poly.pdbx_seq_one_letter_code
_entity_poly.pdbx_strand_id
1 'polypeptide(L)'
;MSDGGMTVLDGTHLRSLRLSIPDSAAALTGAQVLDLAESAASNSLFDLPLPPALKSAALSRLNVDDPAAFRSQELTREGATAKLDEYLAAIADELRENPMVISILDGSTLRVFLEDEDDFAMLAENLFTDLDSEDKGKIKKIEIRNALLRMGVETGIPPFEDFPVVNDILKKHGVEEEGELGQSQFAELLQPILQEVADALLKRNVVVVHNTQILNGSKLRKLLADEEQLNTILAKVIDEKLKAGDNLNSKEMITSFLDKHAKEVGLPSSEANEAVTLVYDAVFAEVGDSKFAADEDDKLRELVKEVLEKLAEQLEASPMYSDI
;
A
#
# COMPACT_ATOMS: atom_id res chain seq x y z
N MET A 1 7.99 -8.91 -17.66
CA MET A 1 7.65 -7.53 -17.26
C MET A 1 8.05 -7.48 -15.80
N SER A 2 9.22 -6.91 -15.51
CA SER A 2 9.81 -6.89 -14.18
C SER A 2 8.94 -6.06 -13.25
N ASP A 3 8.17 -6.73 -12.40
CA ASP A 3 7.41 -6.12 -11.32
C ASP A 3 8.43 -5.45 -10.39
N GLY A 4 8.44 -4.12 -10.38
CA GLY A 4 9.54 -3.29 -9.87
C GLY A 4 9.68 -3.37 -8.35
N GLY A 5 10.19 -4.48 -7.80
CA GLY A 5 10.63 -4.59 -6.41
C GLY A 5 9.57 -4.26 -5.34
N MET A 6 8.29 -4.15 -5.69
CA MET A 6 7.21 -3.86 -4.76
C MET A 6 6.77 -5.12 -4.02
N THR A 7 6.59 -5.00 -2.71
CA THR A 7 6.12 -6.06 -1.82
C THR A 7 4.83 -5.62 -1.15
N VAL A 8 3.83 -6.48 -1.13
CA VAL A 8 2.56 -6.24 -0.43
C VAL A 8 2.62 -6.83 0.96
N LEU A 9 2.36 -6.01 1.97
CA LEU A 9 2.23 -6.39 3.37
C LEU A 9 0.74 -6.55 3.71
N ASP A 10 0.25 -7.78 3.70
CA ASP A 10 -1.15 -8.15 3.95
C ASP A 10 -1.40 -8.71 5.36
N GLY A 11 -0.38 -8.72 6.21
CA GLY A 11 -0.45 -9.24 7.58
C GLY A 11 -0.37 -10.77 7.70
N THR A 12 -0.24 -11.52 6.60
CA THR A 12 -0.17 -13.00 6.63
C THR A 12 0.97 -13.50 7.50
N HIS A 13 2.15 -12.86 7.41
CA HIS A 13 3.31 -13.22 8.22
C HIS A 13 3.09 -13.01 9.73
N LEU A 14 2.35 -11.97 10.12
CA LEU A 14 2.10 -11.64 11.53
C LEU A 14 1.25 -12.69 12.24
N ARG A 15 0.30 -13.34 11.54
CA ARG A 15 -0.52 -14.41 12.13
C ARG A 15 0.29 -15.64 12.53
N SER A 16 1.41 -15.86 11.86
CA SER A 16 2.30 -16.99 12.13
C SER A 16 3.28 -16.72 13.28
N LEU A 17 3.41 -15.46 13.73
CA LEU A 17 4.27 -15.14 14.85
C LEU A 17 3.73 -15.74 16.14
N ARG A 18 4.64 -16.40 16.86
CA ARG A 18 4.44 -16.83 18.24
C ARG A 18 5.49 -16.16 19.09
N LEU A 19 5.07 -15.17 19.88
CA LEU A 19 5.96 -14.50 20.82
C LEU A 19 5.83 -15.16 22.19
N SER A 20 6.97 -15.45 22.79
CA SER A 20 7.05 -15.91 24.17
C SER A 20 7.48 -14.76 25.06
N ILE A 21 6.66 -14.41 26.05
CA ILE A 21 7.06 -13.49 27.11
C ILE A 21 8.16 -14.16 27.95
N PRO A 22 9.32 -13.52 28.17
CA PRO A 22 10.43 -14.09 28.93
C PRO A 22 10.01 -14.54 30.34
N ASP A 23 10.54 -15.68 30.80
CA ASP A 23 10.22 -16.24 32.13
C ASP A 23 10.56 -15.31 33.30
N SER A 24 11.47 -14.36 33.10
CA SER A 24 11.90 -13.39 34.10
C SER A 24 11.00 -12.14 34.18
N ALA A 25 10.01 -12.00 33.30
CA ALA A 25 9.13 -10.83 33.30
C ALA A 25 8.13 -10.90 34.47
N ALA A 26 8.10 -9.86 35.30
CA ALA A 26 7.02 -9.62 36.25
C ALA A 26 5.69 -9.36 35.49
N ALA A 27 4.60 -9.12 36.22
CA ALA A 27 3.34 -8.67 35.61
C ALA A 27 3.60 -7.51 34.63
N LEU A 28 3.07 -7.63 33.41
CA LEU A 28 3.25 -6.63 32.36
C LEU A 28 2.04 -5.71 32.34
N THR A 29 2.27 -4.43 32.07
CA THR A 29 1.17 -3.51 31.79
C THR A 29 0.63 -3.71 30.38
N GLY A 30 -0.63 -3.34 30.13
CA GLY A 30 -1.17 -3.35 28.78
C GLY A 30 -0.33 -2.55 27.78
N ALA A 31 0.26 -1.42 28.20
CA ALA A 31 1.18 -0.66 27.36
C ALA A 31 2.42 -1.47 26.95
N GLN A 32 3.04 -2.20 27.89
CA GLN A 32 4.19 -3.05 27.59
C GLN A 32 3.84 -4.21 26.64
N VAL A 33 2.62 -4.74 26.75
CA VAL A 33 2.12 -5.78 25.83
C VAL A 33 1.95 -5.21 24.42
N LEU A 34 1.36 -4.03 24.29
CA LEU A 34 1.22 -3.34 23.00
C LEU A 34 2.59 -3.04 22.40
N ASP A 35 3.52 -2.45 23.17
CA ASP A 35 4.87 -2.12 22.69
C ASP A 35 5.64 -3.36 22.20
N LEU A 36 5.50 -4.48 22.91
CA LEU A 36 6.13 -5.75 22.51
C LEU A 36 5.56 -6.27 21.19
N ALA A 37 4.23 -6.25 21.04
CA ALA A 37 3.56 -6.67 19.82
C ALA A 37 3.89 -5.74 18.64
N GLU A 38 3.90 -4.42 18.85
CA GLU A 38 4.26 -3.43 17.82
C GLU A 38 5.71 -3.58 17.38
N SER A 39 6.63 -3.82 18.32
CA SER A 39 8.05 -4.07 18.01
C SER A 39 8.22 -5.35 17.20
N ALA A 40 7.54 -6.43 17.58
CA ALA A 40 7.61 -7.69 16.86
C ALA A 40 6.97 -7.61 15.47
N ALA A 41 5.85 -6.89 15.35
CA ALA A 41 5.22 -6.64 14.06
C ALA A 41 6.14 -5.79 13.17
N SER A 42 6.73 -4.71 13.70
CA SER A 42 7.73 -3.88 12.99
C SER A 42 8.89 -4.73 12.47
N ASN A 43 9.51 -5.55 13.32
CA ASN A 43 10.61 -6.42 12.91
C ASN A 43 10.21 -7.41 11.81
N SER A 44 8.98 -7.90 11.85
CA SER A 44 8.44 -8.83 10.85
C SER A 44 8.05 -8.15 9.54
N LEU A 45 7.88 -6.83 9.58
CA LEU A 45 7.53 -5.95 8.46
C LEU A 45 8.73 -5.08 8.06
N PHE A 46 9.93 -5.67 8.04
CA PHE A 46 11.16 -5.01 7.57
C PHE A 46 11.56 -3.77 8.39
N ASP A 47 11.40 -3.86 9.71
CA ASP A 47 11.72 -2.79 10.67
C ASP A 47 10.92 -1.49 10.43
N LEU A 48 9.78 -1.59 9.76
CA LEU A 48 8.92 -0.44 9.48
C LEU A 48 8.13 -0.02 10.72
N PRO A 49 8.16 1.27 11.09
CA PRO A 49 7.30 1.79 12.14
C PRO A 49 5.83 1.67 11.71
N LEU A 50 5.02 1.02 12.55
CA LEU A 50 3.60 0.86 12.22
C LEU A 50 2.89 2.22 12.16
N PRO A 51 2.10 2.49 11.11
CA PRO A 51 1.34 3.73 10.99
C PRO A 51 0.39 3.93 12.18
N PRO A 52 0.18 5.17 12.67
CA PRO A 52 -0.75 5.44 13.77
C PRO A 52 -2.17 4.93 13.51
N ALA A 53 -2.65 5.04 12.27
CA ALA A 53 -3.96 4.55 11.87
C ALA A 53 -4.09 3.02 12.04
N LEU A 54 -3.04 2.26 11.67
CA LEU A 54 -2.97 0.81 11.86
C LEU A 54 -2.99 0.45 13.35
N LYS A 55 -2.22 1.14 14.19
CA LYS A 55 -2.22 0.93 15.64
C LYS A 55 -3.59 1.20 16.25
N SER A 56 -4.21 2.31 15.88
CA SER A 56 -5.55 2.68 16.36
C SER A 56 -6.62 1.69 15.94
N ALA A 57 -6.60 1.22 14.69
CA ALA A 57 -7.56 0.26 14.17
C ALA A 57 -7.36 -1.15 14.74
N ALA A 58 -6.10 -1.57 14.98
CA ALA A 58 -5.82 -2.81 15.70
C ALA A 58 -6.31 -2.75 17.15
N LEU A 59 -6.11 -1.60 17.82
CA LEU A 59 -6.52 -1.42 19.21
C LEU A 59 -8.04 -1.40 19.37
N SER A 60 -8.78 -0.84 18.41
CA SER A 60 -10.26 -0.84 18.46
C SER A 60 -10.86 -2.24 18.23
N ARG A 61 -10.12 -3.14 17.57
CA ARG A 61 -10.49 -4.56 17.43
C ARG A 61 -10.18 -5.38 18.68
N LEU A 62 -9.37 -4.86 19.59
CA LEU A 62 -9.10 -5.53 20.86
C LEU A 62 -10.33 -5.41 21.75
N ASN A 63 -10.80 -6.53 22.29
CA ASN A 63 -11.93 -6.54 23.22
C ASN A 63 -11.49 -5.98 24.59
N VAL A 64 -11.39 -4.65 24.68
CA VAL A 64 -11.06 -3.89 25.88
C VAL A 64 -12.08 -2.78 26.09
N ASP A 65 -12.62 -2.69 27.31
CA ASP A 65 -13.69 -1.74 27.63
C ASP A 65 -13.24 -0.28 27.52
N ASP A 66 -12.00 0.00 27.93
CA ASP A 66 -11.36 1.31 27.82
C ASP A 66 -9.88 1.15 27.40
N PRO A 67 -9.52 1.53 26.17
CA PRO A 67 -8.14 1.49 25.68
C PRO A 67 -7.15 2.34 26.48
N ALA A 68 -7.61 3.39 27.18
CA ALA A 68 -6.76 4.21 28.04
C ALA A 68 -6.50 3.50 29.38
N ALA A 69 -7.53 2.95 30.01
CA ALA A 69 -7.39 2.16 31.24
C ALA A 69 -6.56 0.89 31.01
N PHE A 70 -6.76 0.22 29.87
CA PHE A 70 -6.02 -1.00 29.52
C PHE A 70 -4.50 -0.80 29.53
N ARG A 71 -4.01 0.35 29.04
CA ARG A 71 -2.57 0.64 29.00
C ARG A 71 -1.91 0.59 30.38
N SER A 72 -2.64 0.96 31.42
CA SER A 72 -2.15 0.97 32.81
C SER A 72 -2.50 -0.31 33.57
N GLN A 73 -3.27 -1.22 32.98
CA GLN A 73 -3.70 -2.46 33.63
C GLN A 73 -2.54 -3.45 33.71
N GLU A 74 -2.26 -3.97 34.90
CA GLU A 74 -1.34 -5.09 35.09
C GLU A 74 -2.01 -6.42 34.69
N LEU A 75 -1.31 -7.19 33.88
CA LEU A 75 -1.74 -8.47 33.33
C LEU A 75 -0.86 -9.57 33.90
N THR A 76 -1.48 -10.71 34.22
CA THR A 76 -0.72 -11.95 34.44
C THR A 76 -0.03 -12.36 33.15
N ARG A 77 0.96 -13.24 33.23
CA ARG A 77 1.68 -13.71 32.06
C ARG A 77 0.76 -14.33 31.01
N GLU A 78 -0.19 -15.15 31.45
CA GLU A 78 -1.17 -15.79 30.57
C GLU A 78 -2.07 -14.75 29.91
N GLY A 79 -2.55 -13.77 30.68
CA GLY A 79 -3.37 -12.67 30.16
C GLY A 79 -2.62 -11.76 29.19
N ALA A 80 -1.35 -11.47 29.48
CA ALA A 80 -0.46 -10.70 28.62
C ALA A 80 -0.17 -11.43 27.30
N THR A 81 0.08 -12.75 27.35
CA THR A 81 0.31 -13.57 26.15
C THR A 81 -0.95 -13.63 25.28
N ALA A 82 -2.12 -13.83 25.89
CA ALA A 82 -3.38 -13.83 25.16
C ALA A 82 -3.65 -12.47 24.50
N LYS A 83 -3.47 -11.37 25.22
CA LYS A 83 -3.67 -10.02 24.67
C LYS A 83 -2.66 -9.63 23.60
N LEU A 84 -1.43 -10.12 23.71
CA LEU A 84 -0.41 -9.98 22.69
C LEU A 84 -0.84 -10.68 21.39
N ASP A 85 -1.25 -11.95 21.48
CA ASP A 85 -1.67 -12.74 20.31
C ASP A 85 -2.93 -12.13 19.68
N GLU A 86 -3.90 -11.68 20.49
CA GLU A 86 -5.10 -10.96 20.02
C GLU A 86 -4.73 -9.67 19.28
N TYR A 87 -3.81 -8.87 19.81
CA TYR A 87 -3.41 -7.61 19.18
C TYR A 87 -2.60 -7.81 17.90
N LEU A 88 -1.68 -8.80 17.86
CA LEU A 88 -0.99 -9.17 16.62
C LEU A 88 -1.98 -9.67 15.55
N ALA A 89 -2.97 -10.47 15.94
CA ALA A 89 -4.04 -10.89 15.05
C ALA A 89 -4.84 -9.69 14.55
N ALA A 90 -5.15 -8.72 15.41
CA ALA A 90 -5.84 -7.49 15.03
C ALA A 90 -5.05 -6.63 14.03
N ILE A 91 -3.73 -6.50 14.20
CA ILE A 91 -2.84 -5.84 13.21
C ILE A 91 -2.89 -6.61 11.89
N ALA A 92 -2.81 -7.94 11.93
CA ALA A 92 -2.89 -8.77 10.73
C ALA A 92 -4.24 -8.67 10.01
N ASP A 93 -5.34 -8.62 10.77
CA ASP A 93 -6.68 -8.41 10.22
C ASP A 93 -6.82 -7.03 9.56
N GLU A 94 -6.24 -5.97 10.16
CA GLU A 94 -6.24 -4.63 9.58
C GLU A 94 -5.40 -4.58 8.30
N LEU A 95 -4.22 -5.20 8.27
CA LEU A 95 -3.38 -5.27 7.05
C LEU A 95 -4.00 -6.14 5.96
N ARG A 96 -4.78 -7.16 6.31
CA ARG A 96 -5.52 -7.94 5.30
C ARG A 96 -6.57 -7.06 4.60
N GLU A 97 -7.23 -6.21 5.38
CA GLU A 97 -8.26 -5.27 4.94
C GLU A 97 -7.69 -4.03 4.26
N ASN A 98 -6.50 -3.59 4.68
CA ASN A 98 -5.77 -2.44 4.16
C ASN A 98 -4.30 -2.82 4.00
N PRO A 99 -3.94 -3.56 2.95
CA PRO A 99 -2.56 -3.94 2.71
C PRO A 99 -1.70 -2.71 2.46
N MET A 100 -0.44 -2.77 2.88
CA MET A 100 0.55 -1.72 2.59
C MET A 100 1.45 -2.17 1.43
N VAL A 101 1.76 -1.26 0.51
CA VAL A 101 2.74 -1.50 -0.55
C VAL A 101 4.06 -0.88 -0.15
N ILE A 102 5.15 -1.65 -0.26
CA ILE A 102 6.50 -1.18 0.06
C ILE A 102 7.47 -1.51 -1.07
N SER A 103 8.52 -0.72 -1.24
CA SER A 103 9.69 -1.09 -2.04
C SER A 103 10.89 -1.30 -1.14
N ILE A 104 11.61 -2.40 -1.36
CA ILE A 104 12.85 -2.71 -0.64
C ILE A 104 14.01 -2.37 -1.57
N LEU A 105 14.73 -1.31 -1.24
CA LEU A 105 15.85 -0.81 -2.02
C LEU A 105 17.14 -1.37 -1.43
N ASP A 106 17.59 -2.50 -1.97
CA ASP A 106 18.80 -3.22 -1.58
C ASP A 106 19.94 -3.09 -2.61
N GLY A 107 19.71 -2.31 -3.67
CA GLY A 107 20.65 -2.08 -4.77
C GLY A 107 20.57 -3.12 -5.89
N SER A 108 19.73 -4.15 -5.78
CA SER A 108 19.55 -5.16 -6.84
C SER A 108 19.01 -4.55 -8.13
N THR A 109 17.99 -3.69 -8.06
CA THR A 109 17.43 -2.99 -9.24
C THR A 109 18.48 -2.17 -9.98
N LEU A 110 19.34 -1.45 -9.25
CA LEU A 110 20.44 -0.69 -9.85
C LEU A 110 21.48 -1.59 -10.52
N ARG A 111 21.76 -2.77 -9.94
CA ARG A 111 22.69 -3.74 -10.52
C ARG A 111 22.18 -4.29 -11.84
N VAL A 112 20.87 -4.51 -12.00
CA VAL A 112 20.29 -4.94 -13.28
C VAL A 112 20.67 -3.98 -14.40
N PHE A 113 20.55 -2.66 -14.18
CA PHE A 113 20.96 -1.65 -15.17
C PHE A 113 22.47 -1.61 -15.41
N LEU A 114 23.29 -1.99 -14.42
CA LEU A 114 24.76 -1.93 -14.51
C LEU A 114 25.38 -3.22 -15.07
N GLU A 115 24.63 -4.32 -15.11
CA GLU A 115 25.10 -5.63 -15.58
C GLU A 115 25.20 -5.70 -17.12
N ASP A 116 24.33 -5.00 -17.85
CA ASP A 116 24.34 -4.90 -19.30
C ASP A 116 24.76 -3.49 -19.75
N GLU A 117 25.79 -3.41 -20.58
CA GLU A 117 26.33 -2.14 -21.09
C GLU A 117 25.31 -1.41 -21.98
N ASP A 118 24.49 -2.13 -22.75
CA ASP A 118 23.47 -1.54 -23.61
C ASP A 118 22.31 -0.97 -22.79
N ASP A 119 21.88 -1.66 -21.72
CA ASP A 119 20.84 -1.17 -20.80
C ASP A 119 21.31 0.08 -20.05
N PHE A 120 22.55 0.08 -19.57
CA PHE A 120 23.15 1.26 -18.94
C PHE A 120 23.25 2.44 -19.93
N ALA A 121 23.75 2.19 -21.14
CA ALA A 121 23.91 3.22 -22.15
C ALA A 121 22.56 3.86 -22.50
N MET A 122 21.51 3.05 -22.67
CA MET A 122 20.15 3.52 -22.94
C MET A 122 19.60 4.35 -21.76
N LEU A 123 19.79 3.89 -20.51
CA LEU A 123 19.39 4.65 -19.32
C LEU A 123 20.10 6.02 -19.26
N ALA A 124 21.42 6.03 -19.44
CA ALA A 124 22.22 7.24 -19.37
C ALA A 124 21.89 8.23 -20.50
N GLU A 125 21.65 7.74 -21.71
CA GLU A 125 21.19 8.54 -22.85
C GLU A 125 19.83 9.18 -22.57
N ASN A 126 18.84 8.37 -22.15
CA ASN A 126 17.50 8.88 -21.83
C ASN A 126 17.56 9.97 -20.76
N LEU A 127 18.29 9.75 -19.66
CA LEU A 127 18.46 10.74 -18.59
C LEU A 127 19.16 12.01 -19.08
N PHE A 128 20.18 11.88 -19.93
CA PHE A 128 20.90 13.04 -20.47
C PHE A 128 19.98 13.90 -21.35
N THR A 129 19.27 13.29 -22.30
CA THR A 129 18.33 13.99 -23.19
C THR A 129 17.24 14.71 -22.39
N ASP A 130 16.76 14.07 -21.33
CA ASP A 130 15.76 14.61 -20.41
C ASP A 130 16.23 15.85 -19.63
N LEU A 131 17.53 15.90 -19.31
CA LEU A 131 18.17 16.99 -18.57
C LEU A 131 18.67 18.11 -19.49
N ASP A 132 19.09 17.77 -20.71
CA ASP A 132 19.47 18.73 -21.75
C ASP A 132 18.25 19.23 -22.54
N SER A 133 17.26 19.77 -21.82
CA SER A 133 15.99 20.21 -22.42
C SER A 133 16.14 21.34 -23.46
N GLU A 134 17.28 22.03 -23.47
CA GLU A 134 17.61 23.09 -24.43
C GLU A 134 18.48 22.60 -25.59
N ASP A 135 18.77 21.29 -25.67
CA ASP A 135 19.57 20.64 -26.73
C ASP A 135 20.91 21.34 -26.97
N LYS A 136 21.63 21.63 -25.88
CA LYS A 136 22.95 22.30 -25.93
C LYS A 136 24.08 21.31 -26.20
N GLY A 137 23.82 20.02 -26.08
CA GLY A 137 24.80 18.93 -26.10
C GLY A 137 25.65 18.85 -24.83
N LYS A 138 25.30 19.62 -23.78
CA LYS A 138 26.03 19.72 -22.52
C LYS A 138 25.13 20.10 -21.36
N ILE A 139 25.33 19.45 -20.22
CA ILE A 139 24.65 19.75 -18.97
C ILE A 139 25.64 20.05 -17.85
N LYS A 140 25.22 20.79 -16.83
CA LYS A 140 26.08 21.07 -15.66
C LYS A 140 26.31 19.78 -14.87
N LYS A 141 27.49 19.64 -14.26
CA LYS A 141 27.84 18.47 -13.44
C LYS A 141 26.82 18.20 -12.32
N ILE A 142 26.27 19.26 -11.73
CA ILE A 142 25.21 19.19 -10.69
C ILE A 142 23.94 18.48 -11.16
N GLU A 143 23.68 18.40 -12.47
CA GLU A 143 22.52 17.70 -13.03
C GLU A 143 22.56 16.18 -12.80
N ILE A 144 23.71 15.59 -12.46
CA ILE A 144 23.79 14.20 -11.98
C ILE A 144 22.86 13.99 -10.77
N ARG A 145 22.75 14.99 -9.88
CA ARG A 145 21.81 14.93 -8.76
C ARG A 145 20.37 14.81 -9.25
N ASN A 146 20.00 15.61 -10.24
CA ASN A 146 18.66 15.59 -10.83
C ASN A 146 18.41 14.31 -11.62
N ALA A 147 19.43 13.71 -12.23
CA ALA A 147 19.35 12.39 -12.85
C ALA A 147 18.93 11.32 -11.83
N LEU A 148 19.60 11.27 -10.67
CA LEU A 148 19.24 10.35 -9.59
C LEU A 148 17.83 10.58 -9.04
N LEU A 149 17.41 11.85 -8.94
CA LEU A 149 16.04 12.18 -8.51
C LEU A 149 14.98 11.76 -9.53
N ARG A 150 15.27 11.88 -10.83
CA ARG A 150 14.39 11.41 -11.92
C ARG A 150 14.29 9.89 -11.96
N MET A 151 15.41 9.22 -11.70
CA MET A 151 15.46 7.76 -11.53
C MET A 151 14.51 7.31 -10.41
N GLY A 152 14.58 7.93 -9.23
CA GLY A 152 13.62 7.69 -8.14
C GLY A 152 13.52 6.24 -7.66
N VAL A 153 12.50 5.98 -6.83
CA VAL A 153 12.29 4.69 -6.15
C VAL A 153 12.10 3.55 -7.14
N GLU A 154 11.37 3.80 -8.24
CA GLU A 154 11.05 2.81 -9.27
C GLU A 154 12.30 2.23 -9.97
N THR A 155 13.40 2.98 -10.03
CA THR A 155 14.67 2.50 -10.60
C THR A 155 15.69 2.09 -9.55
N GLY A 156 15.31 2.08 -8.27
CA GLY A 156 16.16 1.66 -7.16
C GLY A 156 16.88 2.78 -6.42
N ILE A 157 16.59 4.06 -6.74
CA ILE A 157 17.17 5.21 -6.03
C ILE A 157 16.28 5.58 -4.82
N PRO A 158 16.81 5.50 -3.58
CA PRO A 158 16.05 5.88 -2.40
C PRO A 158 15.83 7.40 -2.32
N PRO A 159 14.77 7.86 -1.63
CA PRO A 159 14.65 9.25 -1.23
C PRO A 159 15.89 9.67 -0.44
N PHE A 160 16.44 10.84 -0.76
CA PHE A 160 17.73 11.28 -0.19
C PHE A 160 17.63 11.58 1.32
N GLU A 161 16.42 11.85 1.81
CA GLU A 161 16.13 12.04 3.23
C GLU A 161 16.29 10.73 4.02
N ASP A 162 15.80 9.63 3.44
CA ASP A 162 15.87 8.29 4.03
C ASP A 162 17.24 7.63 3.80
N PHE A 163 17.99 8.09 2.80
CA PHE A 163 19.34 7.60 2.50
C PHE A 163 20.36 8.74 2.27
N PRO A 164 20.79 9.45 3.33
CA PRO A 164 21.71 10.58 3.21
C PRO A 164 23.06 10.23 2.59
N VAL A 165 23.45 8.95 2.60
CA VAL A 165 24.70 8.41 2.03
C VAL A 165 24.85 8.77 0.55
N VAL A 166 23.75 8.93 -0.19
CA VAL A 166 23.80 9.40 -1.60
C VAL A 166 24.50 10.75 -1.71
N ASN A 167 24.27 11.66 -0.76
CA ASN A 167 24.91 12.99 -0.79
C ASN A 167 26.42 12.90 -0.60
N ASP A 168 26.89 11.98 0.24
CA ASP A 168 28.32 11.76 0.46
C ASP A 168 28.98 11.15 -0.79
N ILE A 169 28.30 10.24 -1.48
CA ILE A 169 28.74 9.67 -2.77
C ILE A 169 28.83 10.78 -3.83
N LEU A 170 27.79 11.60 -3.97
CA LEU A 170 27.77 12.72 -4.93
C LEU A 170 28.93 13.71 -4.68
N LYS A 171 29.20 14.03 -3.41
CA LYS A 171 30.34 14.89 -3.02
C LYS A 171 31.67 14.25 -3.33
N LYS A 172 31.84 12.95 -3.06
CA LYS A 172 33.06 12.19 -3.37
C LYS A 172 33.39 12.23 -4.87
N HIS A 173 32.38 12.19 -5.73
CA HIS A 173 32.51 12.29 -7.18
C HIS A 173 32.57 13.75 -7.69
N GLY A 174 32.59 14.72 -6.78
CA GLY A 174 32.72 16.14 -7.10
C GLY A 174 31.52 16.71 -7.86
N VAL A 175 30.32 16.14 -7.71
CA VAL A 175 29.12 16.56 -8.46
C VAL A 175 28.75 18.03 -8.22
N GLU A 176 29.14 18.58 -7.06
CA GLU A 176 28.95 19.98 -6.68
C GLU A 176 30.01 20.94 -7.25
N GLU A 177 31.04 20.43 -7.92
CA GLU A 177 32.09 21.25 -8.56
C GLU A 177 31.58 21.89 -9.86
N GLU A 178 32.16 23.05 -10.21
CA GLU A 178 31.87 23.70 -11.49
C GLU A 178 32.36 22.84 -12.66
N GLY A 179 31.48 22.65 -13.65
CA GLY A 179 31.81 21.91 -14.87
C GLY A 179 30.58 21.60 -15.70
N GLU A 180 30.83 21.32 -16.98
CA GLU A 180 29.83 20.83 -17.93
C GLU A 180 30.25 19.44 -18.43
N LEU A 181 29.27 18.58 -18.65
CA LEU A 181 29.43 17.22 -19.14
C LEU A 181 28.71 17.11 -20.48
N GLY A 182 29.40 16.59 -21.50
CA GLY A 182 28.73 16.00 -22.64
C GLY A 182 28.16 14.61 -22.31
N GLN A 183 27.37 14.04 -23.21
CA GLN A 183 26.67 12.76 -22.99
C GLN A 183 27.60 11.62 -22.53
N SER A 184 28.74 11.41 -23.19
CA SER A 184 29.69 10.36 -22.79
C SER A 184 30.29 10.60 -21.40
N GLN A 185 30.63 11.86 -21.08
CA GLN A 185 31.19 12.23 -19.78
C GLN A 185 30.15 12.10 -18.66
N PHE A 186 28.88 12.33 -18.98
CA PHE A 186 27.76 12.10 -18.07
C PHE A 186 27.64 10.62 -17.72
N ALA A 187 27.65 9.72 -18.72
CA ALA A 187 27.60 8.28 -18.50
C ALA A 187 28.81 7.78 -17.69
N GLU A 188 30.03 8.21 -18.05
CA GLU A 188 31.27 7.86 -17.34
C GLU A 188 31.25 8.29 -15.86
N LEU A 189 30.59 9.39 -15.53
CA LEU A 189 30.45 9.87 -14.15
C LEU A 189 29.28 9.19 -13.42
N LEU A 190 28.17 8.94 -14.11
CA LEU A 190 26.96 8.35 -13.54
C LEU A 190 27.19 6.89 -13.11
N GLN A 191 27.89 6.10 -13.93
CA GLN A 191 28.12 4.67 -13.69
C GLN A 191 28.75 4.36 -12.31
N PRO A 192 29.91 4.96 -11.94
CA PRO A 192 30.52 4.68 -10.64
C PRO A 192 29.68 5.21 -9.47
N ILE A 193 28.89 6.26 -9.66
CA ILE A 193 27.96 6.77 -8.64
C ILE A 193 26.86 5.73 -8.38
N LEU A 194 26.21 5.22 -9.42
CA LEU A 194 25.17 4.20 -9.29
C LEU A 194 25.72 2.92 -8.66
N GLN A 195 26.94 2.51 -9.01
CA GLN A 195 27.60 1.35 -8.41
C GLN A 195 27.82 1.53 -6.91
N GLU A 196 28.31 2.71 -6.48
CA GLU A 196 28.50 3.00 -5.06
C GLU A 196 27.18 3.10 -4.29
N VAL A 197 26.12 3.64 -4.91
CA VAL A 197 24.78 3.66 -4.32
C VAL A 197 24.27 2.22 -4.14
N ALA A 198 24.40 1.37 -5.15
CA ALA A 198 24.00 -0.04 -5.08
C ALA A 198 24.79 -0.81 -4.01
N ASP A 199 26.09 -0.56 -3.86
CA ASP A 199 26.92 -1.17 -2.82
C ASP A 199 26.60 -0.65 -1.42
N ALA A 200 26.20 0.62 -1.29
CA ALA A 200 25.73 1.18 -0.04
C ALA A 200 24.38 0.57 0.38
N LEU A 201 23.44 0.43 -0.55
CA LEU A 201 22.13 -0.19 -0.32
C LEU A 201 22.25 -1.68 0.05
N LEU A 202 23.22 -2.39 -0.52
CA LEU A 202 23.48 -3.78 -0.14
C LEU A 202 23.90 -3.92 1.33
N LYS A 203 24.59 -2.92 1.89
CA LYS A 203 25.01 -2.92 3.31
C LYS A 203 23.88 -2.49 4.23
N ARG A 204 23.03 -1.59 3.77
CA ARG A 204 21.88 -1.07 4.49
C ARG A 204 20.79 -0.73 3.48
N ASN A 205 19.82 -1.61 3.37
CA ASN A 205 18.66 -1.39 2.52
C ASN A 205 17.79 -0.27 3.07
N VAL A 206 16.95 0.28 2.18
CA VAL A 206 15.96 1.29 2.51
C VAL A 206 14.59 0.74 2.15
N VAL A 207 13.65 0.81 3.07
CA VAL A 207 12.27 0.40 2.83
C VAL A 207 11.43 1.65 2.66
N VAL A 208 10.80 1.79 1.49
CA VAL A 208 9.93 2.92 1.17
C VAL A 208 8.49 2.44 1.21
N VAL A 209 7.63 3.12 1.96
CA VAL A 209 6.19 2.84 1.99
C VAL A 209 5.51 3.69 0.93
N HIS A 210 4.75 3.05 0.04
CA HIS A 210 3.98 3.74 -0.99
C HIS A 210 2.62 4.16 -0.46
N ASN A 211 2.15 5.33 -0.90
CA ASN A 211 0.81 5.80 -0.59
C ASN A 211 -0.22 5.22 -1.57
N THR A 212 -0.23 3.90 -1.69
CA THR A 212 -1.09 3.16 -2.63
C THR A 212 -2.09 2.33 -1.84
N GLN A 213 -3.37 2.52 -2.13
CA GLN A 213 -4.44 1.69 -1.61
C GLN A 213 -4.55 0.42 -2.46
N ILE A 214 -4.60 -0.73 -1.79
CA ILE A 214 -4.96 -2.00 -2.44
C ILE A 214 -6.39 -2.36 -2.08
N LEU A 215 -7.19 -2.61 -3.11
CA LEU A 215 -8.57 -3.06 -3.02
C LEU A 215 -8.63 -4.51 -3.51
N ASN A 216 -8.49 -5.45 -2.59
CA ASN A 216 -8.40 -6.89 -2.85
C ASN A 216 -9.68 -7.66 -2.46
N GLY A 217 -10.78 -6.95 -2.20
CA GLY A 217 -12.06 -7.56 -1.82
C GLY A 217 -12.17 -8.03 -0.37
N SER A 218 -11.11 -8.00 0.44
CA SER A 218 -11.14 -8.54 1.80
C SER A 218 -12.09 -7.76 2.74
N LYS A 219 -12.17 -6.43 2.60
CA LYS A 219 -13.16 -5.59 3.29
C LYS A 219 -14.58 -5.92 2.89
N LEU A 220 -14.82 -6.12 1.59
CA LEU A 220 -16.12 -6.55 1.07
C LEU A 220 -16.51 -7.90 1.63
N ARG A 221 -15.59 -8.88 1.66
CA ARG A 221 -15.85 -10.20 2.26
C ARG A 221 -16.20 -10.11 3.73
N LYS A 222 -15.51 -9.26 4.49
CA LYS A 222 -15.83 -9.03 5.89
C LYS A 222 -17.22 -8.42 6.05
N LEU A 223 -17.56 -7.41 5.25
CA LEU A 223 -18.89 -6.80 5.23
C LEU A 223 -19.98 -7.83 4.90
N LEU A 224 -19.75 -8.67 3.88
CA LEU A 224 -20.68 -9.71 3.45
C LEU A 224 -20.88 -10.82 4.49
N ALA A 225 -19.86 -11.08 5.32
CA ALA A 225 -19.92 -12.07 6.40
C ALA A 225 -20.55 -11.53 7.69
N ASP A 226 -20.63 -10.21 7.86
CA ASP A 226 -21.27 -9.55 9.00
C ASP A 226 -22.71 -9.17 8.66
N GLU A 227 -23.67 -9.98 9.11
CA GLU A 227 -25.09 -9.77 8.82
C GLU A 227 -25.62 -8.42 9.31
N GLU A 228 -25.11 -7.88 10.42
CA GLU A 228 -25.56 -6.61 10.99
C GLU A 228 -25.08 -5.42 10.13
N GLN A 229 -23.81 -5.43 9.75
CA GLN A 229 -23.24 -4.42 8.87
C GLN A 229 -23.84 -4.50 7.47
N LEU A 230 -23.99 -5.69 6.91
CA LEU A 230 -24.63 -5.89 5.60
C LEU A 230 -26.06 -5.34 5.60
N ASN A 231 -26.86 -5.67 6.61
CA ASN A 231 -28.24 -5.16 6.71
C ASN A 231 -28.30 -3.64 6.85
N THR A 232 -27.31 -3.04 7.52
CA THR A 232 -27.18 -1.58 7.63
C THR A 232 -26.90 -0.95 6.27
N ILE A 233 -25.99 -1.52 5.48
CA ILE A 233 -25.70 -1.07 4.10
C ILE A 233 -26.94 -1.24 3.21
N LEU A 234 -27.60 -2.40 3.26
CA LEU A 234 -28.81 -2.67 2.49
C LEU A 234 -29.95 -1.70 2.84
N ALA A 235 -30.09 -1.32 4.12
CA ALA A 235 -31.07 -0.31 4.54
C ALA A 235 -30.76 1.08 3.97
N LYS A 236 -29.47 1.47 3.91
CA LYS A 236 -29.04 2.75 3.31
C LYS A 236 -29.40 2.81 1.83
N VAL A 237 -29.22 1.72 1.07
CA VAL A 237 -29.61 1.67 -0.35
C VAL A 237 -31.08 2.03 -0.52
N ILE A 238 -31.96 1.42 0.29
CA ILE A 238 -33.41 1.70 0.20
C ILE A 238 -33.73 3.15 0.57
N ASP A 239 -33.09 3.70 1.59
CA ASP A 239 -33.25 5.11 1.96
C ASP A 239 -32.80 6.06 0.83
N GLU A 240 -31.76 5.70 0.08
CA GLU A 240 -31.33 6.45 -1.11
C GLU A 240 -32.33 6.35 -2.26
N LYS A 241 -32.95 5.18 -2.48
CA LYS A 241 -34.03 5.01 -3.47
C LYS A 241 -35.16 5.99 -3.22
N LEU A 242 -35.60 6.04 -1.95
CA LEU A 242 -36.70 6.90 -1.51
C LEU A 242 -36.39 8.39 -1.70
N LYS A 243 -35.11 8.78 -1.55
CA LYS A 243 -34.66 10.17 -1.75
C LYS A 243 -34.53 10.56 -3.23
N ALA A 244 -34.14 9.62 -4.09
CA ALA A 244 -33.99 9.86 -5.53
C ALA A 244 -35.33 9.89 -6.29
N GLY A 245 -36.37 9.22 -5.76
CA GLY A 245 -37.66 9.03 -6.44
C GLY A 245 -37.61 7.97 -7.55
N ASP A 246 -38.74 7.70 -8.22
CA ASP A 246 -38.89 6.63 -9.24
C ASP A 246 -38.15 6.89 -10.58
N ASN A 247 -37.20 7.84 -10.62
CA ASN A 247 -36.59 8.29 -11.87
C ASN A 247 -35.31 7.54 -12.27
N LEU A 248 -34.75 6.70 -11.39
CA LEU A 248 -33.53 5.92 -11.66
C LEU A 248 -33.86 4.45 -11.76
N ASN A 249 -33.29 3.76 -12.76
CA ASN A 249 -33.36 2.30 -12.80
C ASN A 249 -32.46 1.70 -11.70
N SER A 250 -32.71 0.42 -11.33
CA SER A 250 -31.97 -0.20 -10.22
C SER A 250 -30.46 -0.27 -10.46
N LYS A 251 -29.99 -0.31 -11.73
CA LYS A 251 -28.56 -0.33 -12.06
C LYS A 251 -27.90 1.03 -11.79
N GLU A 252 -28.48 2.12 -12.28
CA GLU A 252 -28.02 3.49 -12.03
C GLU A 252 -28.05 3.81 -10.54
N MET A 253 -29.08 3.36 -9.85
CA MET A 253 -29.23 3.54 -8.41
C MET A 253 -28.16 2.78 -7.62
N ILE A 254 -27.90 1.51 -7.94
CA ILE A 254 -26.82 0.72 -7.32
C ILE A 254 -25.47 1.37 -7.62
N THR A 255 -25.21 1.77 -8.86
CA THR A 255 -23.94 2.40 -9.25
C THR A 255 -23.69 3.68 -8.44
N SER A 256 -24.69 4.58 -8.38
CA SER A 256 -24.62 5.82 -7.59
C SER A 256 -24.37 5.56 -6.10
N PHE A 257 -25.05 4.57 -5.52
CA PHE A 257 -24.85 4.18 -4.13
C PHE A 257 -23.42 3.68 -3.89
N LEU A 258 -22.94 2.76 -4.75
CA LEU A 258 -21.61 2.18 -4.64
C LEU A 258 -20.53 3.25 -4.78
N ASP A 259 -20.70 4.23 -5.67
CA ASP A 259 -19.76 5.33 -5.83
C ASP A 259 -19.69 6.23 -4.59
N LYS A 260 -20.85 6.57 -4.03
CA LYS A 260 -20.93 7.41 -2.84
C LYS A 260 -20.38 6.72 -1.60
N HIS A 261 -20.54 5.40 -1.50
CA HIS A 261 -20.13 4.59 -0.36
C HIS A 261 -18.88 3.74 -0.63
N ALA A 262 -18.16 3.97 -1.75
CA ALA A 262 -17.07 3.12 -2.20
C ALA A 262 -16.02 2.88 -1.11
N LYS A 263 -15.56 3.96 -0.47
CA LYS A 263 -14.57 3.89 0.63
C LYS A 263 -15.07 3.13 1.86
N GLU A 264 -16.36 3.24 2.18
CA GLU A 264 -16.98 2.56 3.33
C GLU A 264 -17.00 1.05 3.12
N VAL A 265 -17.36 0.60 1.92
CA VAL A 265 -17.48 -0.83 1.60
C VAL A 265 -16.17 -1.44 1.07
N GLY A 266 -15.13 -0.63 0.86
CA GLY A 266 -13.83 -1.11 0.35
C GLY A 266 -13.81 -1.35 -1.16
N LEU A 267 -14.56 -0.55 -1.90
CA LEU A 267 -14.62 -0.54 -3.36
C LEU A 267 -13.80 0.61 -3.96
N PRO A 268 -13.34 0.43 -5.22
CA PRO A 268 -12.77 1.52 -5.99
C PRO A 268 -13.88 2.50 -6.38
N SER A 269 -13.56 3.80 -6.36
CA SER A 269 -14.45 4.83 -6.91
C SER A 269 -14.51 4.69 -8.43
N SER A 270 -15.71 4.69 -9.03
CA SER A 270 -15.86 4.57 -10.48
C SER A 270 -15.14 5.67 -11.27
N GLU A 271 -14.95 6.84 -10.64
CA GLU A 271 -14.27 7.99 -11.23
C GLU A 271 -12.73 7.87 -11.19
N ALA A 272 -12.18 6.84 -10.52
CA ALA A 272 -10.73 6.74 -10.32
C ALA A 272 -9.96 6.40 -11.60
N ASN A 273 -10.46 5.47 -12.43
CA ASN A 273 -9.83 5.09 -13.71
C ASN A 273 -10.79 4.23 -14.57
N GLU A 274 -10.56 4.18 -15.89
CA GLU A 274 -11.24 3.33 -16.87
C GLU A 274 -11.20 1.83 -16.48
N ALA A 275 -10.09 1.37 -15.89
CA ALA A 275 -10.00 -0.01 -15.38
C ALA A 275 -11.07 -0.33 -14.32
N VAL A 276 -11.43 0.65 -13.48
CA VAL A 276 -12.49 0.48 -12.49
C VAL A 276 -13.83 0.32 -13.17
N THR A 277 -14.14 1.18 -14.14
CA THR A 277 -15.38 1.13 -14.92
C THR A 277 -15.57 -0.23 -15.57
N LEU A 278 -14.51 -0.80 -16.15
CA LEU A 278 -14.54 -2.13 -16.76
C LEU A 278 -14.89 -3.25 -15.77
N VAL A 279 -14.41 -3.17 -14.52
CA VAL A 279 -14.75 -4.15 -13.47
C VAL A 279 -16.23 -4.07 -13.11
N TYR A 280 -16.76 -2.85 -12.90
CA TYR A 280 -18.19 -2.68 -12.64
C TYR A 280 -19.05 -3.17 -13.80
N ASP A 281 -18.71 -2.80 -15.04
CA ASP A 281 -19.44 -3.22 -16.24
C ASP A 281 -19.44 -4.74 -16.41
N ALA A 282 -18.30 -5.40 -16.16
CA ALA A 282 -18.19 -6.85 -16.21
C ALA A 282 -19.09 -7.51 -15.15
N VAL A 283 -19.09 -7.01 -13.92
CA VAL A 283 -19.97 -7.53 -12.85
C VAL A 283 -21.44 -7.32 -13.19
N PHE A 284 -21.83 -6.12 -13.63
CA PHE A 284 -23.21 -5.85 -14.02
C PHE A 284 -23.68 -6.72 -15.18
N ALA A 285 -22.82 -6.98 -16.16
CA ALA A 285 -23.11 -7.90 -17.25
C ALA A 285 -23.29 -9.36 -16.77
N GLU A 286 -22.50 -9.81 -15.78
CA GLU A 286 -22.61 -11.15 -15.20
C GLU A 286 -23.89 -11.34 -14.38
N VAL A 287 -24.29 -10.33 -13.61
CA VAL A 287 -25.55 -10.34 -12.85
C VAL A 287 -26.78 -10.31 -13.78
N GLY A 288 -26.64 -9.64 -14.94
CA GLY A 288 -27.59 -9.66 -16.04
C GLY A 288 -28.63 -8.55 -15.98
N ASP A 289 -28.75 -7.78 -17.06
CA ASP A 289 -29.60 -6.58 -17.16
C ASP A 289 -31.08 -6.83 -16.83
N SER A 290 -31.59 -8.05 -17.04
CA SER A 290 -32.98 -8.41 -16.71
C SER A 290 -33.29 -8.39 -15.21
N LYS A 291 -32.29 -8.56 -14.33
CA LYS A 291 -32.49 -8.51 -12.87
C LYS A 291 -32.64 -7.08 -12.34
N PHE A 292 -32.16 -6.08 -13.08
CA PHE A 292 -32.23 -4.67 -12.71
C PHE A 292 -33.60 -4.02 -13.01
N ALA A 293 -34.57 -4.79 -13.51
CA ALA A 293 -35.96 -4.37 -13.64
C ALA A 293 -36.78 -4.57 -12.34
N ALA A 294 -36.12 -4.91 -11.23
CA ALA A 294 -36.74 -5.17 -9.95
C ALA A 294 -37.16 -3.87 -9.24
N ASP A 295 -38.46 -3.66 -9.08
CA ASP A 295 -39.04 -2.50 -8.36
C ASP A 295 -39.27 -2.76 -6.86
N GLU A 296 -39.24 -4.02 -6.44
CA GLU A 296 -39.47 -4.40 -5.04
C GLU A 296 -38.19 -4.27 -4.20
N ASP A 297 -38.33 -3.70 -3.01
CA ASP A 297 -37.22 -3.44 -2.08
C ASP A 297 -36.45 -4.70 -1.70
N ASP A 298 -37.13 -5.83 -1.47
CA ASP A 298 -36.48 -7.10 -1.13
C ASP A 298 -35.62 -7.61 -2.31
N LYS A 299 -36.12 -7.48 -3.55
CA LYS A 299 -35.37 -7.85 -4.75
C LYS A 299 -34.17 -6.93 -4.97
N LEU A 300 -34.31 -5.64 -4.68
CA LEU A 300 -33.19 -4.70 -4.76
C LEU A 300 -32.10 -5.05 -3.74
N ARG A 301 -32.47 -5.46 -2.53
CA ARG A 301 -31.51 -5.91 -1.51
C ARG A 301 -30.75 -7.16 -1.94
N GLU A 302 -31.46 -8.16 -2.49
CA GLU A 302 -30.84 -9.37 -3.04
C GLU A 302 -29.88 -9.03 -4.18
N LEU A 303 -30.28 -8.13 -5.07
CA LEU A 303 -29.47 -7.69 -6.20
C LEU A 303 -28.20 -6.95 -5.76
N VAL A 304 -28.30 -6.04 -4.80
CA VAL A 304 -27.12 -5.36 -4.22
C VAL A 304 -26.17 -6.38 -3.61
N LYS A 305 -26.69 -7.35 -2.85
CA LYS A 305 -25.88 -8.40 -2.25
C LYS A 305 -25.15 -9.22 -3.31
N GLU A 306 -25.84 -9.63 -4.38
CA GLU A 306 -25.25 -10.38 -5.50
C GLU A 306 -24.14 -9.58 -6.20
N VAL A 307 -24.37 -8.28 -6.45
CA VAL A 307 -23.36 -7.38 -7.03
C VAL A 307 -22.12 -7.26 -6.13
N LEU A 308 -22.31 -7.09 -4.81
CA LEU A 308 -21.20 -7.01 -3.85
C LEU A 308 -20.41 -8.32 -3.78
N GLU A 309 -21.09 -9.48 -3.81
CA GLU A 309 -20.44 -10.81 -3.85
C GLU A 309 -19.58 -10.96 -5.11
N LYS A 310 -20.09 -10.55 -6.27
CA LYS A 310 -19.36 -10.59 -7.53
C LYS A 310 -18.19 -9.62 -7.59
N LEU A 311 -18.35 -8.41 -7.07
CA LEU A 311 -17.24 -7.47 -6.94
C LEU A 311 -16.15 -8.03 -6.01
N ALA A 312 -16.52 -8.68 -4.90
CA ALA A 312 -15.55 -9.33 -4.04
C ALA A 312 -14.78 -10.44 -4.77
N GLU A 313 -15.47 -11.30 -5.54
CA GLU A 313 -14.83 -12.34 -6.37
C GLU A 313 -13.83 -11.74 -7.38
N GLN A 314 -14.21 -10.67 -8.08
CA GLN A 314 -13.35 -10.02 -9.07
C GLN A 314 -12.11 -9.37 -8.42
N LEU A 315 -12.29 -8.67 -7.29
CA LEU A 315 -11.18 -8.03 -6.59
C LEU A 315 -10.23 -9.02 -5.91
N GLU A 316 -10.71 -10.21 -5.55
CA GLU A 316 -9.86 -11.31 -5.07
C GLU A 316 -9.03 -11.92 -6.20
N ALA A 317 -9.63 -12.07 -7.39
CA ALA A 317 -8.94 -12.61 -8.56
C ALA A 317 -7.95 -11.59 -9.16
N SER A 318 -8.30 -10.31 -9.12
CA SER A 318 -7.50 -9.20 -9.66
C SER A 318 -7.63 -7.96 -8.77
N PRO A 319 -6.80 -7.83 -7.73
CA PRO A 319 -6.79 -6.65 -6.87
C PRO A 319 -6.56 -5.36 -7.65
N MET A 320 -7.19 -4.28 -7.20
CA MET A 320 -7.00 -2.95 -7.78
C MET A 320 -6.08 -2.09 -6.92
N TYR A 321 -5.29 -1.26 -7.59
CA TYR A 321 -4.33 -0.34 -6.99
C TYR A 321 -4.77 1.08 -7.30
N SER A 322 -4.83 1.93 -6.29
CA SER A 322 -5.13 3.36 -6.46
C SER A 322 -4.21 4.21 -5.59
N ASP A 323 -3.56 5.19 -6.19
CA ASP A 323 -2.76 6.16 -5.44
C ASP A 323 -3.66 7.06 -4.60
N ILE A 324 -3.23 7.35 -3.36
CA ILE A 324 -3.98 8.14 -2.36
C ILE A 324 -3.42 9.56 -2.28
#